data_AF-A0A8H8WRV7-F1
#
_entry.id   AF-A0A8H8WRV7-F1
#
_cell.length_a   1.000
_cell.length_b   1.000
_cell.length_c   1.000
_cell.angle_alpha   90.00
_cell.angle_beta   90.00
_cell.angle_gamma   90.00
#
_symmetry.space_group_name_H-M   'P 1'
#
loop_
_entity.id
_entity.type
_entity.pdbx_description
1 polymer ?
#
loop_
_entity_poly.entity_id
_entity_poly.type
_entity_poly.pdbx_seq_one_letter_code
_entity_poly.pdbx_strand_id
1 'polypeptide(L)'
;MIQKSLVHIYATHPRRTFVCCGAFIKGGYVATCRHVWTTATAKDGGTEKQVENVFPDHRDPAASAIVGSLLSDCDLGRGPAPDLVLLSPSAVPPDIVALQAAADTARETGEAQALAGLVDPGRPGGSFQVEIMGKLAEMIGADGLRQFIGANSAG
;
A
#
# COMPACT_ATOMS: atom_id res chain seq x y z
N MET A 1 11.10 -0.63 -13.06
CA MET A 1 10.81 0.77 -13.46
C MET A 1 9.51 1.22 -12.78
N ILE A 2 9.50 1.29 -11.43
CA ILE A 2 8.32 1.64 -10.60
C ILE A 2 8.17 3.16 -10.45
N GLN A 3 9.28 3.90 -10.55
CA GLN A 3 9.33 5.36 -10.38
C GLN A 3 8.36 6.11 -11.31
N LYS A 4 8.20 5.65 -12.56
CA LYS A 4 7.28 6.25 -13.54
C LYS A 4 5.81 6.24 -13.13
N SER A 5 5.45 5.41 -12.16
CA SER A 5 4.09 5.31 -11.65
C SER A 5 3.88 6.09 -10.36
N LEU A 6 4.93 6.73 -9.83
CA LEU A 6 4.84 7.55 -8.63
C LEU A 6 3.95 8.76 -8.91
N VAL A 7 3.12 9.12 -7.92
CA VAL A 7 2.29 10.32 -7.95
C VAL A 7 2.55 11.09 -6.66
N HIS A 8 2.80 12.39 -6.77
CA HIS A 8 2.83 13.29 -5.63
C HIS A 8 1.44 13.89 -5.43
N ILE A 9 0.99 13.92 -4.17
CA ILE A 9 -0.35 14.37 -3.79
C ILE A 9 -0.22 15.66 -3.00
N TYR A 10 -0.92 16.68 -3.47
CA TYR A 10 -0.97 18.01 -2.88
C TYR A 10 -2.39 18.37 -2.46
N ALA A 11 -2.52 19.11 -1.37
CA ALA A 11 -3.78 19.72 -0.97
C ALA A 11 -4.16 20.87 -1.91
N THR A 12 -5.45 20.97 -2.24
CA THR A 12 -6.06 22.11 -2.94
C THR A 12 -6.19 23.34 -2.05
N HIS A 13 -6.27 23.15 -0.72
CA HIS A 13 -6.29 24.25 0.24
C HIS A 13 -5.51 23.95 1.55
N PRO A 14 -4.58 24.83 1.98
CA PRO A 14 -3.96 25.89 1.19
C PRO A 14 -3.24 25.28 -0.03
N ARG A 15 -3.41 25.95 -1.18
CA ARG A 15 -3.08 25.38 -2.49
C ARG A 15 -1.62 24.92 -2.58
N ARG A 16 -1.39 23.78 -3.23
CA ARG A 16 -0.06 23.21 -3.50
C ARG A 16 0.75 22.88 -2.25
N THR A 17 0.08 22.54 -1.14
CA THR A 17 0.78 21.96 0.01
C THR A 17 1.03 20.49 -0.25
N PHE A 18 2.29 20.07 -0.35
CA PHE A 18 2.63 18.65 -0.49
C PHE A 18 2.18 17.88 0.75
N VAL A 19 1.51 16.75 0.54
CA VAL A 19 1.01 15.91 1.64
C VAL A 19 1.78 14.60 1.68
N CYS A 20 1.76 13.83 0.60
CA CYS A 20 2.48 12.56 0.50
C CYS A 20 2.49 12.07 -0.96
N CYS A 21 2.81 10.79 -1.13
CA CYS A 21 2.82 10.12 -2.41
C CYS A 21 1.66 9.13 -2.57
N GLY A 22 1.49 8.68 -3.80
CA GLY A 22 0.66 7.56 -4.20
C GLY A 22 1.26 6.86 -5.41
N ALA A 23 0.54 5.89 -5.94
CA ALA A 23 0.94 5.18 -7.14
C ALA A 23 -0.20 5.13 -8.15
N PHE A 24 0.12 5.39 -9.41
CA PHE A 24 -0.77 5.17 -10.53
C PHE A 24 -0.84 3.68 -10.84
N ILE A 25 -2.03 3.10 -10.75
CA ILE A 25 -2.26 1.66 -10.85
C ILE A 25 -3.14 1.30 -12.05
N LYS A 26 -3.11 0.02 -12.42
CA LYS A 26 -3.98 -0.55 -13.46
C LYS A 26 -5.44 -0.20 -13.17
N GLY A 27 -6.15 0.28 -14.19
CA GLY A 27 -7.52 0.79 -14.07
C GLY A 27 -7.62 2.31 -14.19
N GLY A 28 -6.49 3.02 -14.24
CA GLY A 28 -6.50 4.48 -14.42
C GLY A 28 -6.68 5.25 -13.12
N TYR A 29 -6.35 4.63 -11.98
CA TYR A 29 -6.57 5.19 -10.64
C TYR A 29 -5.25 5.49 -9.96
N VAL A 30 -5.30 6.37 -8.95
CA VAL A 30 -4.19 6.59 -8.03
C VAL A 30 -4.53 5.91 -6.70
N ALA A 31 -3.70 4.96 -6.27
CA ALA A 31 -3.77 4.36 -4.96
C ALA A 31 -2.92 5.18 -3.98
N THR A 32 -3.48 5.52 -2.82
CA THR A 32 -2.78 6.20 -1.73
C THR A 32 -3.37 5.81 -0.38
N CYS A 33 -2.78 6.27 0.72
CA CYS A 33 -3.31 5.99 2.05
C CYS A 33 -4.51 6.87 2.39
N ARG A 34 -5.43 6.34 3.21
CA ARG A 34 -6.59 7.09 3.70
C ARG A 34 -6.17 8.30 4.53
N HIS A 35 -5.11 8.17 5.33
CA HIS A 35 -4.59 9.31 6.09
C HIS A 35 -4.11 10.46 5.19
N VAL A 36 -3.56 10.16 4.01
CA VAL A 36 -3.11 11.18 3.03
C VAL A 36 -4.32 11.93 2.49
N TRP A 37 -5.36 11.23 2.06
CA TRP A 37 -6.61 11.83 1.60
C TRP A 37 -7.26 12.71 2.68
N THR A 38 -7.40 12.18 3.89
CA THR A 38 -7.98 12.93 5.02
C THR A 38 -7.17 14.19 5.31
N THR A 39 -5.83 14.09 5.31
CA THR A 39 -4.95 15.24 5.56
C THR A 39 -5.05 16.28 4.45
N ALA A 40 -5.03 15.85 3.19
CA ALA A 40 -5.08 16.74 2.03
C ALA A 40 -6.40 17.51 1.94
N THR A 41 -7.49 16.92 2.42
CA THR A 41 -8.85 17.47 2.29
C THR A 41 -9.42 18.03 3.59
N ALA A 42 -8.67 17.97 4.70
CA ALA A 42 -9.13 18.43 6.02
C ALA A 42 -9.48 19.92 6.05
N LYS A 43 -8.83 20.72 5.20
CA LYS A 43 -9.01 22.18 5.11
C LYS A 43 -9.82 22.63 3.89
N ASP A 44 -10.29 21.68 3.08
CA ASP A 44 -11.23 21.99 2.00
C ASP A 44 -12.60 22.29 2.62
N GLY A 45 -13.02 23.55 2.54
CA GLY A 45 -14.36 23.99 2.91
C GLY A 45 -15.40 23.84 1.79
N GLY A 46 -15.01 23.27 0.65
CA GLY A 46 -15.88 23.04 -0.51
C GLY A 46 -16.78 21.81 -0.33
N THR A 47 -17.87 21.74 -1.10
CA THR A 47 -18.78 20.59 -1.12
C THR A 47 -18.16 19.36 -1.79
N GLU A 48 -17.17 19.55 -2.66
CA GLU A 48 -16.40 18.49 -3.29
C GLU A 48 -14.94 18.55 -2.86
N LYS A 49 -14.50 17.53 -2.14
CA LYS A 49 -13.11 17.37 -1.70
C LYS A 49 -12.24 16.95 -2.89
N GLN A 50 -11.11 17.60 -3.06
CA GLN A 50 -10.22 17.35 -4.19
C GLN A 50 -8.75 17.35 -3.77
N VAL A 51 -7.89 16.78 -4.60
CA VAL A 51 -6.43 16.87 -4.46
C VAL A 51 -5.79 17.21 -5.79
N GLU A 52 -4.58 17.75 -5.74
CA GLU A 52 -3.74 17.95 -6.91
C GLU A 52 -2.77 16.75 -7.03
N ASN A 53 -2.88 15.99 -8.11
CA ASN A 53 -1.98 14.89 -8.47
C ASN A 53 -0.90 15.40 -9.43
N VAL A 54 0.36 15.19 -9.07
CA VAL A 54 1.52 15.54 -9.89
C VAL A 54 2.29 14.27 -10.21
N PHE A 55 2.56 14.04 -11.49
CA PHE A 55 3.35 12.91 -11.95
C PHE A 55 4.79 13.40 -12.19
N PRO A 56 5.73 13.20 -11.25
CA PRO A 56 7.06 13.82 -11.30
C PRO A 56 7.90 13.39 -12.51
N ASP A 57 7.65 12.19 -13.04
CA ASP A 57 8.35 11.67 -14.22
C ASP A 57 7.70 12.09 -15.55
N HIS A 58 6.54 12.76 -15.51
CA HIS A 58 5.93 13.34 -16.69
C HIS A 58 6.69 14.62 -17.09
N ARG A 59 7.29 14.61 -18.28
CA ARG A 59 8.11 15.72 -18.79
C ARG A 59 7.25 16.73 -19.56
N ASP A 60 6.35 17.41 -18.86
CA ASP A 60 5.71 18.61 -19.39
C ASP A 60 5.73 19.73 -18.34
N PRO A 61 6.58 20.77 -18.51
CA PRO A 61 6.63 21.91 -17.61
C PRO A 61 5.36 22.80 -17.65
N ALA A 62 4.49 22.62 -18.64
CA ALA A 62 3.20 23.29 -18.75
C ALA A 62 2.02 22.44 -18.23
N ALA A 63 2.25 21.19 -17.85
CA ALA A 63 1.18 20.33 -17.34
C ALA A 63 0.60 20.94 -16.06
N SER A 64 -0.68 21.29 -16.13
CA SER A 64 -1.44 21.68 -14.96
C SER A 64 -1.54 20.50 -14.00
N ALA A 65 -1.58 20.79 -12.70
CA ALA A 65 -1.83 19.76 -11.69
C ALA A 65 -3.13 19.04 -12.02
N ILE A 66 -3.10 17.71 -12.04
CA ILE A 66 -4.24 16.89 -12.40
C ILE A 66 -5.13 16.77 -11.17
N VAL A 67 -6.36 17.26 -11.26
CA VAL A 67 -7.31 17.19 -10.15
C VAL A 67 -7.70 15.73 -9.92
N GLY A 68 -7.66 15.27 -8.67
CA GLY A 68 -8.15 13.97 -8.24
C GLY A 68 -9.30 14.10 -7.26
N SER A 69 -10.28 13.19 -7.37
CA SER A 69 -11.36 13.03 -6.40
C SER A 69 -11.36 11.61 -5.82
N LEU A 70 -11.97 11.43 -4.66
CA LEU A 70 -12.13 10.12 -4.06
C LEU A 70 -13.07 9.28 -4.92
N LEU A 71 -12.56 8.13 -5.39
CA LEU A 71 -13.37 7.11 -6.07
C LEU A 71 -13.90 6.09 -5.07
N SER A 72 -13.03 5.62 -4.17
CA SER A 72 -13.39 4.64 -3.15
C SER A 72 -12.51 4.81 -1.92
N ASP A 73 -13.12 4.69 -0.75
CA ASP A 73 -12.43 4.62 0.54
C ASP A 73 -11.89 3.22 0.88
N CYS A 74 -12.10 2.25 -0.01
CA CYS A 74 -11.72 0.83 0.13
C CYS A 74 -12.21 0.19 1.44
N ASP A 75 -13.30 0.69 2.02
CA ASP A 75 -13.90 0.07 3.19
C ASP A 75 -14.89 -1.02 2.75
N LEU A 76 -14.51 -2.28 3.00
CA LEU A 76 -15.34 -3.44 2.67
C LEU A 76 -16.29 -3.84 3.82
N GLY A 77 -16.29 -3.10 4.93
CA GLY A 77 -17.15 -3.35 6.10
C GLY A 77 -16.85 -4.65 6.85
N ARG A 78 -15.74 -5.34 6.52
CA ARG A 78 -15.32 -6.60 7.14
C ARG A 78 -13.96 -6.41 7.82
N GLY A 79 -13.99 -6.16 9.13
CA GLY A 79 -12.78 -5.94 9.93
C GLY A 79 -12.25 -4.50 9.87
N PRO A 80 -11.03 -4.24 10.37
CA PRO A 80 -10.42 -2.91 10.33
C PRO A 80 -10.25 -2.44 8.89
N ALA A 81 -10.76 -1.24 8.58
CA ALA A 81 -10.66 -0.68 7.24
C ALA A 81 -9.18 -0.43 6.88
N PRO A 82 -8.67 -0.97 5.75
CA PRO A 82 -7.26 -0.82 5.37
C PRO A 82 -6.94 0.66 5.18
N ASP A 83 -5.72 1.13 5.52
CA ASP A 83 -5.33 2.53 5.28
C ASP A 83 -5.01 2.77 3.79
N LEU A 84 -6.04 2.64 2.95
CA LEU A 84 -5.99 2.69 1.50
C LEU A 84 -7.23 3.39 0.96
N VAL A 85 -7.05 4.21 -0.07
CA VAL A 85 -8.10 4.79 -0.88
C VAL A 85 -7.72 4.77 -2.35
N LEU A 86 -8.71 4.82 -3.22
CA LEU A 86 -8.55 5.01 -4.65
C LEU A 86 -9.04 6.40 -5.04
N LEU A 87 -8.21 7.11 -5.79
CA LEU A 87 -8.53 8.41 -6.36
C LEU A 87 -8.71 8.29 -7.88
N SER A 88 -9.68 9.01 -8.41
CA SER A 88 -9.91 9.17 -9.85
C SER A 88 -9.25 10.48 -10.31
N PRO A 89 -8.14 10.43 -11.05
CA PRO A 89 -7.57 11.63 -11.67
C PRO A 89 -8.44 12.10 -12.85
N SER A 90 -8.52 13.41 -13.09
CA SER A 90 -9.30 14.00 -14.19
C SER A 90 -8.66 13.79 -15.57
N ALA A 91 -7.36 13.49 -15.60
CA ALA A 91 -6.60 13.14 -16.79
C ALA A 91 -5.44 12.22 -16.41
N VAL A 92 -4.89 11.49 -17.37
CA VAL A 92 -3.68 10.67 -17.19
C VAL A 92 -2.68 11.05 -18.27
N PRO A 93 -1.43 11.41 -17.92
CA PRO A 93 -0.44 11.73 -18.94
C PRO A 93 -0.06 10.48 -19.77
N PRO A 94 0.20 10.63 -21.08
CA PRO A 94 0.33 9.49 -22.00
C PRO A 94 1.60 8.64 -21.81
N ASP A 95 2.63 9.18 -21.15
CA ASP A 95 3.93 8.55 -20.90
C ASP A 95 4.03 7.87 -19.53
N ILE A 96 2.98 7.98 -18.71
CA ILE A 96 2.91 7.35 -17.39
C ILE A 96 2.53 5.88 -17.54
N VAL A 97 3.31 5.03 -16.88
CA VAL A 97 3.10 3.58 -16.87
C VAL A 97 2.31 3.22 -15.62
N ALA A 98 1.21 2.51 -15.76
CA ALA A 98 0.44 2.01 -14.62
C ALA A 98 1.16 0.84 -13.95
N LEU A 99 1.25 0.85 -12.62
CA LEU A 99 1.63 -0.34 -11.87
C LEU A 99 0.55 -1.39 -12.04
N GLN A 100 0.96 -2.58 -12.44
CA GLN A 100 0.10 -3.74 -12.38
C GLN A 100 0.06 -4.22 -10.93
N ALA A 101 -1.16 -4.35 -10.39
CA ALA A 101 -1.33 -5.04 -9.12
C ALA A 101 -0.69 -6.42 -9.23
N ALA A 102 0.11 -6.78 -8.22
CA ALA A 102 0.57 -8.15 -8.10
C ALA A 102 -0.66 -9.02 -7.85
N ALA A 103 -1.13 -9.70 -8.90
CA ALA A 103 -2.26 -10.62 -8.84
C ALA A 103 -1.83 -12.03 -8.41
N ASP A 104 -0.54 -12.23 -8.21
CA ASP A 104 0.04 -13.52 -7.93
C ASP A 104 0.36 -13.66 -6.44
N THR A 105 -0.39 -14.53 -5.76
CA THR A 105 -0.08 -14.99 -4.39
C THR A 105 1.20 -15.83 -4.35
N ALA A 106 1.85 -16.09 -5.49
CA ALA A 106 3.14 -16.79 -5.55
C ALA A 106 4.33 -15.97 -5.04
N ARG A 107 4.17 -14.69 -4.72
CA ARG A 107 5.30 -13.83 -4.27
C ARG A 107 5.53 -13.79 -2.76
N GLU A 108 4.97 -14.74 -2.02
CA GLU A 108 5.37 -15.01 -0.61
C GLU A 108 6.28 -16.24 -0.48
N THR A 109 6.91 -16.72 -1.56
CA THR A 109 7.86 -17.85 -1.50
C THR A 109 9.30 -17.37 -1.36
N GLY A 110 10.12 -18.08 -0.59
CA GLY A 110 11.53 -17.75 -0.36
C GLY A 110 11.86 -17.68 1.12
N GLU A 111 12.87 -16.90 1.47
CA GLU A 111 13.25 -16.64 2.87
C GLU A 111 12.06 -15.98 3.59
N ALA A 112 11.68 -16.55 4.72
CA ALA A 112 10.55 -16.13 5.53
C ALA A 112 10.93 -16.14 7.02
N GLN A 113 10.27 -15.28 7.79
CA GLN A 113 10.45 -15.15 9.23
C GLN A 113 9.12 -15.47 9.91
N ALA A 114 9.15 -16.39 10.88
CA ALA A 114 8.00 -16.67 11.74
C ALA A 114 8.29 -16.20 13.16
N LEU A 115 7.31 -15.52 13.76
CA LEU A 115 7.34 -15.16 15.18
C LEU A 115 6.46 -16.16 15.93
N ALA A 116 7.07 -16.98 16.79
CA ALA A 116 6.36 -17.97 17.60
C ALA A 116 6.46 -17.62 19.08
N GLY A 117 5.34 -17.64 19.79
CA GLY A 117 5.33 -17.61 21.25
C GLY A 117 5.51 -19.02 21.79
N LEU A 118 6.63 -19.29 22.46
CA LEU A 118 6.89 -20.55 23.14
C LEU A 118 6.67 -20.41 24.64
N VAL A 119 6.16 -21.47 25.27
CA VAL A 119 6.03 -21.55 26.73
C VAL A 119 7.09 -22.53 27.21
N ASP A 120 8.06 -22.05 28.01
CA ASP A 120 9.04 -22.89 28.69
C ASP A 120 8.58 -23.11 30.15
N PRO A 121 8.24 -24.35 30.55
CA PRO A 121 7.82 -24.66 31.91
C PRO A 121 8.86 -24.32 32.99
N GLY A 122 10.15 -24.24 32.63
CA GLY A 122 11.26 -23.96 33.55
C GLY A 122 11.60 -22.49 33.75
N ARG A 123 10.98 -21.57 32.98
CA ARG A 123 11.31 -20.15 33.00
C ARG A 123 10.24 -19.33 33.75
N PRO A 124 10.58 -18.66 34.87
CA PRO A 124 9.63 -17.81 35.56
C PRO A 124 9.45 -16.51 34.76
N GLY A 125 8.34 -16.39 34.02
CA GLY A 125 8.06 -15.20 33.21
C GLY A 125 7.01 -15.34 32.10
N GLY A 126 6.46 -16.54 31.86
CA GLY A 126 5.42 -16.75 30.84
C GLY A 126 5.99 -16.93 29.42
N SER A 127 5.11 -16.88 28.41
CA SER A 127 5.48 -17.12 27.01
C SER A 127 6.58 -16.17 26.56
N PHE A 128 7.63 -16.69 25.92
CA PHE A 128 8.68 -15.90 25.30
C PHE A 128 8.60 -16.04 23.79
N GLN A 129 8.90 -14.95 23.08
CA GLN A 129 8.86 -14.92 21.63
C GLN A 129 10.19 -15.40 21.08
N VAL A 130 10.14 -16.32 20.12
CA VAL A 130 11.28 -16.72 19.30
C VAL A 130 11.04 -16.30 17.86
N GLU A 131 12.13 -15.89 17.23
CA GLU A 131 12.20 -15.63 15.81
C GLU A 131 12.77 -16.87 15.13
N ILE A 132 11.99 -17.46 14.23
CA ILE A 132 12.40 -18.64 13.46
C ILE A 132 12.61 -18.19 12.02
N MET A 133 13.86 -18.27 11.57
CA MET A 133 14.22 -18.07 10.17
C MET A 133 14.00 -19.37 9.39
N GLY A 134 13.39 -19.28 8.22
CA GLY A 134 13.08 -20.45 7.43
C GLY A 134 12.67 -20.14 6.01
N LYS A 135 12.16 -21.16 5.33
CA LYS A 135 11.69 -21.09 3.94
C LYS A 135 10.23 -21.48 3.86
N LEU A 136 9.48 -20.67 3.11
CA LEU A 136 8.13 -21.04 2.72
C LEU A 136 8.17 -21.88 1.44
N ALA A 137 7.55 -23.06 1.47
CA ALA A 137 7.56 -23.99 0.35
C ALA A 137 6.90 -23.39 -0.90
N GLU A 138 7.47 -23.72 -2.06
CA GLU A 138 6.99 -23.25 -3.37
C GLU A 138 5.62 -23.86 -3.74
N MET A 139 5.31 -25.04 -3.23
CA MET A 139 4.03 -25.73 -3.48
C MET A 139 3.02 -25.45 -2.35
N ILE A 140 1.74 -25.33 -2.74
CA ILE A 140 0.60 -25.26 -1.82
C ILE A 140 0.10 -26.70 -1.57
N GLY A 141 -0.10 -27.06 -0.31
CA GLY A 141 -0.61 -28.36 0.11
C GLY A 141 -2.08 -28.56 -0.25
N ALA A 142 -2.57 -29.80 -0.10
CA ALA A 142 -3.98 -30.15 -0.37
C ALA A 142 -4.97 -29.44 0.58
N ASP A 143 -4.49 -28.89 1.69
CA ASP A 143 -5.23 -28.07 2.65
C ASP A 143 -5.31 -26.58 2.25
N GLY A 144 -4.70 -26.20 1.14
CA GLY A 144 -4.67 -24.81 0.66
C GLY A 144 -3.64 -23.93 1.37
N LEU A 145 -2.75 -24.50 2.21
CA LEU A 145 -1.72 -23.78 2.94
C LEU A 145 -0.32 -24.08 2.39
N ARG A 146 0.64 -23.18 2.63
CA ARG A 146 2.07 -23.42 2.35
C ARG A 146 2.78 -23.88 3.61
N GLN A 147 3.65 -24.87 3.47
CA GLN A 147 4.48 -25.32 4.58
C GLN A 147 5.63 -24.33 4.81
N PHE A 148 5.78 -23.83 6.04
CA PHE A 148 6.98 -23.12 6.49
C PHE A 148 7.93 -24.10 7.17
N ILE A 149 9.20 -24.10 6.76
CA ILE A 149 10.25 -24.94 7.35
C ILE A 149 11.38 -24.02 7.80
N GLY A 150 11.59 -23.92 9.10
CA GLY A 150 12.70 -23.18 9.71
C GLY A 150 13.34 -23.98 10.83
N ALA A 151 14.58 -23.65 11.16
CA ALA A 151 15.27 -24.24 12.29
C ALA A 151 15.20 -23.29 13.49
N ASN A 152 14.74 -23.79 14.64
CA ASN A 152 14.87 -23.05 15.88
C ASN A 152 16.20 -23.43 16.53
N SER A 153 17.18 -22.52 16.54
CA SER A 153 18.49 -22.78 17.16
C SER A 153 18.45 -22.83 18.69
N ALA A 154 17.31 -22.52 19.31
CA ALA A 154 17.11 -22.56 20.75
C ALA A 154 16.52 -23.89 21.26
N GLY A 155 16.34 -24.90 20.40
CA GLY A 155 15.77 -26.20 20.77
C GLY A 155 16.38 -27.36 20.00
#